data_AF-A0A6M3ZLK9-F1
#
_entry.id   AF-A0A6M3ZLK9-F1
#
_cell.length_a   1.000
_cell.length_b   1.000
_cell.length_c   1.000
_cell.angle_alpha   90.00
_cell.angle_beta   90.00
_cell.angle_gamma   90.00
#
_symmetry.space_group_name_H-M   'P 1'
#
loop_
_entity.id
_entity.type
_entity.pdbx_description
1 polymer ?
#
loop_
_entity_poly.entity_id
_entity_poly.type
_entity_poly.pdbx_seq_one_letter_code
_entity_poly.pdbx_strand_id
1 'polypeptide(L)'
;MYEVKLCGADITNGTKIRLQVFDRSGDLVAQRYFSYYLNSATERDLAEGTDSIIYFDSARESPMQSISMPPTKWDWISARLSLF
;
A
#
# COMPACT_ATOMS: atom_id res chain seq x y z
N MET A 1 14.07 -3.81 9.52
CA MET A 1 14.02 -4.14 8.09
C MET A 1 12.67 -4.72 7.84
N TYR A 2 11.93 -4.17 6.89
CA TYR A 2 10.57 -4.57 6.59
C TYR A 2 10.55 -5.05 5.14
N GLU A 3 9.71 -6.03 4.84
CA GLU A 3 9.50 -6.52 3.48
C GLU A 3 8.19 -5.91 2.93
N VAL A 4 8.25 -5.33 1.74
CA VAL A 4 7.11 -4.69 1.08
C VAL A 4 6.71 -5.52 -0.13
N LYS A 5 5.45 -5.97 -0.18
CA LYS A 5 4.89 -6.78 -1.28
C LYS A 5 3.73 -6.06 -1.95
N LEU A 6 3.75 -6.06 -3.27
CA LEU A 6 2.67 -5.57 -4.14
C LEU A 6 2.01 -6.76 -4.83
N CYS A 7 0.71 -6.94 -4.62
CA CYS A 7 -0.09 -7.98 -5.28
C CYS A 7 -1.24 -7.32 -6.06
N GLY A 8 -1.39 -7.63 -7.35
CA GLY A 8 -2.57 -7.21 -8.13
C GLY A 8 -3.79 -8.03 -7.73
N ALA A 9 -4.88 -7.39 -7.30
CA ALA A 9 -6.01 -8.07 -6.68
C ALA A 9 -7.24 -8.23 -7.60
N ASP A 10 -7.42 -7.42 -8.64
CA ASP A 10 -8.52 -7.62 -9.58
C ASP A 10 -8.33 -6.74 -10.83
N ILE A 11 -8.54 -7.29 -12.03
CA ILE A 11 -8.47 -6.55 -13.30
C ILE A 11 -9.89 -6.21 -13.80
N THR A 12 -10.92 -6.84 -13.23
CA THR A 12 -12.28 -6.85 -13.79
C THR A 12 -13.13 -5.62 -13.44
N ASN A 13 -12.74 -4.83 -12.42
CA ASN A 13 -13.47 -3.64 -11.93
C ASN A 13 -12.59 -2.38 -11.78
N GLY A 14 -11.50 -2.30 -12.54
CA GLY A 14 -10.43 -1.33 -12.31
C GLY A 14 -9.33 -1.95 -11.47
N THR A 15 -8.07 -1.66 -11.82
CA THR A 15 -6.96 -2.43 -11.28
C THR A 15 -6.65 -2.03 -9.84
N LYS A 16 -7.11 -2.85 -8.90
CA LYS A 16 -6.78 -2.70 -7.47
C LYS A 16 -5.45 -3.39 -7.17
N ILE A 17 -4.54 -2.67 -6.54
CA ILE A 17 -3.29 -3.20 -6.01
C ILE A 17 -3.44 -3.32 -4.49
N ARG A 18 -2.98 -4.45 -3.95
CA ARG A 18 -2.81 -4.67 -2.53
C ARG A 18 -1.33 -4.49 -2.17
N LEU A 19 -1.05 -3.51 -1.33
CA LEU A 19 0.26 -3.25 -0.73
C LEU A 19 0.28 -3.82 0.69
N GLN A 20 1.27 -4.66 0.96
CA GLN A 20 1.43 -5.34 2.24
C GLN A 20 2.84 -5.08 2.78
N VAL A 21 2.93 -4.70 4.05
CA VAL A 21 4.20 -4.48 4.75
C VAL A 21 4.31 -5.56 5.82
N PHE A 22 5.42 -6.30 5.76
CA PHE A 22 5.76 -7.35 6.71
C PHE A 22 6.96 -6.93 7.55
N ASP A 23 6.96 -7.26 8.82
CA ASP A 23 8.12 -7.09 9.68
C ASP A 23 9.15 -8.23 9.51
N ARG A 24 10.22 -8.18 10.32
CA ARG A 24 11.27 -9.22 10.29
C ARG A 24 10.79 -10.60 10.73
N SER A 25 9.73 -10.66 11.51
CA SER A 25 9.12 -11.91 11.97
C SER A 25 8.21 -12.52 10.91
N GLY A 26 7.92 -11.78 9.83
CA GLY A 26 6.96 -12.15 8.79
C GLY A 26 5.52 -11.75 9.14
N ASP A 27 5.31 -10.97 10.20
CA ASP A 27 3.98 -10.51 10.59
C ASP A 27 3.51 -9.38 9.68
N LEU A 28 2.25 -9.44 9.24
CA LEU A 28 1.61 -8.34 8.49
C LEU A 28 1.37 -7.16 9.45
N VAL A 29 2.06 -6.06 9.21
CA VAL A 29 2.06 -4.87 10.07
C VAL A 29 1.38 -3.66 9.43
N ALA A 30 1.22 -3.65 8.11
CA ALA A 30 0.37 -2.70 7.41
C ALA A 30 -0.18 -3.30 6.12
N GLN A 31 -1.39 -2.89 5.74
CA GLN A 31 -2.01 -3.25 4.46
C GLN A 31 -2.78 -2.07 3.90
N ARG A 32 -2.68 -1.86 2.57
CA ARG A 32 -3.48 -0.88 1.83
C ARG A 32 -3.96 -1.45 0.50
N TYR A 33 -5.12 -0.99 0.08
CA TYR A 33 -5.65 -1.19 -1.26
C TYR A 33 -5.68 0.16 -1.95
N PHE A 34 -5.19 0.24 -3.18
CA PHE A 34 -5.27 1.44 -4.00
C PHE A 34 -5.52 1.10 -5.46
N SER A 35 -6.02 2.07 -6.21
CA SER A 35 -6.28 1.93 -7.65
C SER A 35 -5.21 2.69 -8.45
N TYR A 36 -4.90 2.22 -9.66
CA TYR A 36 -3.99 2.92 -10.57
C TYR A 36 -4.56 3.00 -12.00
N TYR A 37 -4.08 3.94 -12.80
CA TYR A 37 -4.42 4.05 -14.22
C TYR A 37 -3.58 3.06 -15.07
N LEU A 38 -4.25 2.19 -15.83
CA LEU A 38 -3.67 1.10 -16.63
C LEU A 38 -2.62 1.52 -17.67
N ASN A 39 -2.51 2.81 -17.96
CA ASN A 39 -1.78 3.42 -19.06
C ASN A 39 -0.55 4.25 -18.61
N SER A 40 -0.20 4.25 -17.32
CA SER A 40 0.98 4.94 -16.80
C SER A 40 1.90 3.95 -16.08
N ALA A 41 2.94 3.46 -16.78
CA ALA A 41 3.97 2.63 -16.16
C ALA A 41 4.72 3.37 -15.03
N THR A 42 4.75 4.70 -15.11
CA THR A 42 5.43 5.62 -14.18
C THR A 42 4.71 5.76 -12.84
N GLU A 43 3.42 5.42 -12.74
CA GLU A 43 2.61 5.59 -11.52
C GLU A 43 2.61 4.37 -10.59
N ARG A 44 3.34 3.30 -10.95
CA ARG A 44 3.41 2.06 -10.15
C ARG A 44 4.57 2.04 -9.16
N ASP A 45 5.49 3.00 -9.27
CA ASP A 45 6.67 3.04 -8.41
C ASP A 45 6.30 3.51 -7.01
N LEU A 46 6.59 2.66 -6.03
CA LEU A 46 6.64 3.09 -4.64
C LEU A 46 7.87 3.97 -4.46
N ALA A 47 7.69 5.16 -3.89
CA ALA A 47 8.82 5.99 -3.52
C ALA A 47 9.12 5.81 -2.03
N GLU A 48 10.41 5.63 -1.71
CA GLU A 48 10.88 5.66 -0.33
C GLU A 48 10.97 7.13 0.14
N GLY A 49 10.14 7.47 1.13
CA GLY A 49 10.33 8.66 1.95
C GLY A 49 11.23 8.35 3.15
N THR A 50 11.73 9.39 3.83
CA THR A 50 12.64 9.25 4.99
C THR A 50 12.12 8.28 6.06
N ASP A 51 10.82 8.37 6.37
CA ASP A 51 10.12 7.52 7.36
C ASP A 51 8.75 7.09 6.82
N SER A 52 8.64 6.88 5.50
CA SER A 52 7.37 6.48 4.89
C SER A 52 7.55 5.82 3.53
N ILE A 53 6.55 5.03 3.13
CA ILE A 53 6.39 4.55 1.76
C ILE A 53 5.32 5.41 1.12
N ILE A 54 5.66 6.07 0.02
CA ILE A 54 4.73 6.88 -0.77
C ILE A 54 4.17 6.01 -1.89
N TYR A 55 2.86 6.04 -2.06
CA TYR A 55 2.14 5.34 -3.12
C TYR A 55 1.11 6.27 -3.77
N PHE A 56 0.77 5.96 -5.01
CA PHE A 56 -0.23 6.71 -5.77
C PHE A 56 -1.55 5.94 -5.81
N ASP A 57 -2.64 6.59 -5.39
CA ASP A 57 -4.00 6.06 -5.42
C ASP A 57 -4.90 6.95 -6.27
N SER A 58 -5.17 6.53 -7.50
CA SER A 58 -5.97 7.29 -8.44
C SER A 58 -7.45 7.41 -8.04
N ALA A 59 -7.92 6.62 -7.07
CA ALA A 59 -9.30 6.68 -6.60
C ALA A 59 -9.53 7.79 -5.56
N ARG A 60 -8.47 8.45 -5.08
CA ARG A 60 -8.55 9.51 -4.06
C ARG A 60 -8.44 10.90 -4.68
N GLU A 61 -9.10 11.87 -4.05
CA GLU A 61 -9.04 13.28 -4.42
C GLU A 61 -7.61 13.84 -4.32
N SER A 62 -6.86 13.41 -3.27
CA SER A 62 -5.41 13.57 -3.20
C SER A 62 -4.76 12.23 -3.52
N PRO A 63 -4.16 12.05 -4.71
CA PRO A 63 -3.72 10.73 -5.13
C PRO A 63 -2.38 10.32 -4.52
N MET A 64 -1.54 11.27 -4.07
CA MET A 64 -0.35 10.94 -3.31
C MET A 64 -0.71 10.56 -1.88
N GLN A 65 -0.36 9.33 -1.50
CA GLN A 65 -0.62 8.77 -0.19
C GLN A 65 0.67 8.24 0.43
N SER A 66 0.70 8.14 1.76
CA SER A 66 1.89 7.66 2.47
C SER A 66 1.52 6.69 3.58
N ILE A 67 2.35 5.66 3.75
CA ILE A 67 2.35 4.76 4.91
C ILE A 67 3.58 5.10 5.75
N SER A 68 3.40 5.46 7.02
CA SER A 68 4.53 5.68 7.91
C SER A 68 5.36 4.41 8.11
N MET A 69 6.67 4.58 8.24
CA MET A 69 7.62 3.53 8.57
C MET A 69 8.43 3.98 9.79
N PRO A 70 8.34 3.29 10.95
CA PRO A 70 7.56 2.09 11.20
C PRO A 70 6.04 2.36 11.13
N PRO A 71 5.22 1.35 10.78
CA PRO A 71 3.77 1.50 10.74
C PRO A 71 3.20 1.83 12.13
N THR A 72 2.11 2.59 12.15
CA THR A 72 1.47 2.97 13.41
C THR A 72 0.73 1.78 14.04
N LYS A 73 0.41 1.87 15.34
CA LYS A 73 -0.42 0.84 16.00
C LYS A 73 -1.79 0.68 15.32
N TRP A 74 -2.33 1.74 14.74
CA TRP A 74 -3.57 1.68 13.97
C TRP A 74 -3.39 0.91 12.67
N ASP A 75 -2.25 1.05 11.98
CA ASP A 75 -1.95 0.25 10.79
C ASP A 75 -1.94 -1.24 11.07
N TRP A 76 -1.38 -1.63 12.22
CA TRP A 76 -1.34 -3.03 12.67
C TRP A 76 -2.75 -3.56 12.94
N ILE A 77 -3.58 -2.78 13.63
CA ILE A 77 -4.96 -3.14 13.95
C ILE A 77 -5.77 -3.28 12.66
N SER A 78 -5.70 -2.30 11.76
CA SER A 78 -6.43 -2.30 10.49
C SER A 78 -5.96 -3.42 9.56
N ALA A 79 -4.67 -3.75 9.54
CA ALA A 79 -4.13 -4.85 8.73
C ALA A 79 -4.70 -6.22 9.14
N ARG A 80 -4.98 -6.41 10.43
CA ARG A 80 -5.53 -7.67 10.97
C ARG A 80 -7.05 -7.75 10.91
N LEU A 81 -7.74 -6.62 11.01
CA LEU A 81 -9.20 -6.57 11.00
C LEU A 81 -9.81 -6.53 9.59
N SER A 82 -9.00 -6.39 8.54
CA SER A 82 -9.44 -6.32 7.13
C SER A 82 -10.69 -5.46 6.95
N LEU A 83 -10.70 -4.26 7.54
CA LEU A 83 -11.90 -3.42 7.66
C LEU A 83 -12.34 -2.74 6.36
N PHE A 84 -11.63 -2.93 5.24
CA PHE A 84 -11.93 -2.33 3.94
C PHE A 84 -11.49 -3.22 2.79
#